data_AF-A0A925J6S5-F1
#
_entry.id   AF-A0A925J6S5-F1
#
_cell.length_a   1.000
_cell.length_b   1.000
_cell.length_c   1.000
_cell.angle_alpha   90.00
_cell.angle_beta   90.00
_cell.angle_gamma   90.00
#
_symmetry.space_group_name_H-M   'P 1'
#
loop_
_entity.id
_entity.type
_entity.pdbx_description
1 polymer ?
#
loop_
_entity_poly.entity_id
_entity_poly.type
_entity_poly.pdbx_seq_one_letter_code
_entity_poly.pdbx_strand_id
1 'polypeptide(L)'
;MSNIDIYVIDSSPDIVMTVGRALAIGDIGISSVRNLAEQVGIACKGGDKVRELRISGHGSQYGQFIGGDWVCDVNIHEFALHWAKLKTYFDPSCGLVTMEGCKVGQAELLLVKMSHYLGVPVRGFRTFQNDFIPGDEGGETRCIYYSCTRTTKGHTLYDENATNGFSF
;
A
#
# COMPACT_ATOMS: atom_id res chain seq x y z
N MET A 1 19.31 -15.00 -0.69
CA MET A 1 17.95 -14.54 -0.35
C MET A 1 18.12 -13.29 0.49
N SER A 2 17.79 -12.16 -0.11
CA SER A 2 17.84 -10.85 0.51
C SER A 2 16.43 -10.27 0.65
N ASN A 3 16.33 -9.27 1.52
CA ASN A 3 15.13 -8.49 1.70
C ASN A 3 15.25 -7.22 0.85
N ILE A 4 14.27 -6.99 -0.01
CA ILE A 4 14.26 -5.86 -0.95
C ILE A 4 13.07 -4.94 -0.68
N ASP A 5 13.25 -3.67 -1.02
CA ASP A 5 12.16 -2.70 -1.04
C ASP A 5 11.78 -2.44 -2.50
N ILE A 6 10.48 -2.45 -2.78
CA ILE A 6 9.95 -2.24 -4.12
C ILE A 6 9.10 -0.97 -4.10
N TYR A 7 9.37 -0.11 -5.07
CA TYR A 7 8.69 1.15 -5.28
C TYR A 7 7.92 1.04 -6.60
N VAL A 8 6.60 1.17 -6.52
CA VAL A 8 5.73 1.10 -7.69
C VAL A 8 4.93 2.39 -7.85
N ILE A 9 4.83 2.85 -9.09
CA ILE A 9 4.17 4.10 -9.42
C ILE A 9 3.08 3.80 -10.45
N ASP A 10 1.88 4.29 -10.17
CA ASP A 10 0.78 4.28 -11.12
C ASP A 10 1.18 4.99 -12.42
N SER A 11 0.97 4.31 -13.55
CA SER A 11 1.26 4.79 -14.90
C SER A 11 0.31 5.87 -15.44
N SER A 12 -0.64 6.39 -14.64
CA SER A 12 -1.60 7.40 -15.09
C SER A 12 -0.92 8.71 -15.56
N PRO A 13 -1.39 9.31 -16.67
CA PRO A 13 -0.77 10.51 -17.28
C PRO A 13 -0.81 11.75 -16.37
N ASP A 14 -1.69 11.79 -15.37
CA ASP A 14 -1.79 12.91 -14.42
C ASP A 14 -0.67 12.87 -13.37
N ILE A 15 -0.13 11.69 -13.06
CA ILE A 15 1.09 11.55 -12.26
C ILE A 15 2.31 11.99 -13.08
N VAL A 16 2.26 11.98 -14.41
CA VAL A 16 3.38 12.39 -15.28
C VAL A 16 3.76 13.87 -15.09
N MET A 17 2.86 14.70 -14.54
CA MET A 17 3.16 16.09 -14.16
C MET A 17 3.76 16.21 -12.74
N THR A 18 3.59 15.19 -11.88
CA THR A 18 4.30 15.01 -10.59
C THR A 18 5.63 14.25 -10.79
N VAL A 19 5.80 13.56 -11.93
CA VAL A 19 6.99 12.83 -12.42
C VAL A 19 8.08 13.78 -12.96
N GLY A 20 8.36 14.84 -12.21
CA GLY A 20 9.61 15.58 -12.37
C GLY A 20 10.76 14.96 -11.58
N ARG A 21 10.50 14.07 -10.60
CA ARG A 21 11.52 13.68 -9.60
C ARG A 21 11.56 12.24 -9.11
N ALA A 22 10.66 11.34 -9.50
CA ALA A 22 10.63 9.98 -8.95
C ALA A 22 10.47 8.91 -10.04
N LEU A 23 11.32 8.94 -11.06
CA LEU A 23 11.91 7.70 -11.52
C LEU A 23 13.29 7.67 -10.86
N ALA A 24 13.34 7.32 -9.57
CA ALA A 24 14.59 6.85 -9.03
C ALA A 24 15.02 5.63 -9.87
N ILE A 25 16.33 5.44 -10.06
CA ILE A 25 16.84 4.23 -10.73
C ILE A 25 16.31 3.02 -9.93
N GLY A 26 15.34 2.29 -10.50
CA GLY A 26 14.73 1.11 -9.87
C GLY A 26 13.21 1.14 -9.67
N ASP A 27 12.53 2.27 -9.92
CA ASP A 27 11.06 2.33 -9.80
C ASP A 27 10.36 1.50 -10.89
N ILE A 28 9.31 0.77 -10.51
CA ILE A 28 8.56 -0.11 -11.40
C ILE A 28 7.22 0.53 -11.74
N GLY A 29 7.04 0.92 -13.00
CA GLY A 29 5.74 1.37 -13.50
C GLY A 29 4.71 0.25 -13.49
N ILE A 30 3.52 0.52 -12.96
CA ILE A 30 2.42 -0.45 -12.90
C ILE A 30 1.15 0.07 -13.58
N SER A 31 0.44 -0.81 -14.31
CA SER A 31 -0.79 -0.47 -15.04
C SER A 31 -2.08 -1.03 -14.43
N SER A 32 -1.97 -1.97 -13.49
CA SER A 32 -3.10 -2.63 -12.80
C SER A 32 -2.59 -3.37 -11.57
N VAL A 33 -3.50 -3.84 -10.72
CA VAL A 33 -3.21 -4.76 -9.62
C VAL A 33 -2.59 -6.07 -10.12
N ARG A 34 -3.09 -6.57 -11.26
CA ARG A 34 -2.52 -7.76 -11.90
C ARG A 34 -1.06 -7.52 -12.28
N ASN A 35 -0.79 -6.41 -12.96
CA ASN A 35 0.55 -6.07 -13.42
C ASN A 35 1.50 -5.84 -12.24
N LEU A 36 1.04 -5.21 -11.16
CA LEU A 36 1.78 -5.11 -9.90
C LEU A 36 2.26 -6.49 -9.40
N ALA A 37 1.36 -7.47 -9.28
CA ALA A 37 1.72 -8.81 -8.79
C ALA A 37 2.68 -9.55 -9.74
N GLU A 38 2.59 -9.30 -11.06
CA GLU A 38 3.53 -9.83 -12.05
C GLU A 38 4.91 -9.20 -11.92
N GLN A 39 5.00 -7.87 -11.77
CA GLN A 39 6.28 -7.16 -11.66
C GLN A 39 7.01 -7.47 -10.36
N VAL A 40 6.30 -7.50 -9.22
CA VAL A 40 6.91 -7.93 -7.94
C VAL A 40 7.43 -9.36 -8.05
N GLY A 41 6.67 -10.24 -8.71
CA GLY A 41 7.13 -11.61 -8.95
C GLY A 41 8.39 -11.68 -9.82
N ILE A 42 8.57 -10.77 -10.78
CA ILE A 42 9.80 -10.64 -11.57
C ILE A 42 10.97 -10.17 -10.69
N ALA A 43 10.76 -9.14 -9.87
CA ALA A 43 11.78 -8.63 -8.95
C ALA A 43 12.25 -9.68 -7.94
N CYS A 44 11.34 -10.56 -7.50
CA CYS A 44 11.64 -11.62 -6.52
C CYS A 44 12.10 -12.96 -7.13
N LYS A 45 12.35 -13.06 -8.45
CA LYS A 45 12.74 -14.33 -9.12
C LYS A 45 13.98 -15.01 -8.53
N GLY A 46 14.85 -14.26 -7.85
CA GLY A 46 16.04 -14.78 -7.15
C GLY A 46 15.76 -15.44 -5.79
N GLY A 47 14.49 -15.56 -5.39
CA GLY A 47 14.10 -15.99 -4.04
C GLY A 47 14.17 -14.87 -3.00
N ASP A 48 14.33 -13.63 -3.45
CA ASP A 48 14.27 -12.45 -2.58
C ASP A 48 12.86 -12.25 -2.04
N LYS A 49 12.80 -11.64 -0.85
CA LYS A 49 11.56 -11.33 -0.16
C LYS A 49 11.35 -9.83 -0.07
N VAL A 50 10.10 -9.41 -0.19
CA VAL A 50 9.72 -8.01 -0.06
C VAL A 50 9.65 -7.66 1.41
N ARG A 51 10.48 -6.70 1.81
CA ARG A 51 10.41 -6.06 3.13
C ARG A 51 9.43 -4.90 3.10
N GLU A 52 9.49 -4.05 2.09
CA GLU A 52 8.52 -2.98 1.92
C GLU A 52 8.08 -2.87 0.46
N LEU A 53 6.77 -2.80 0.24
CA LEU A 53 6.18 -2.43 -1.04
C LEU A 53 5.52 -1.06 -0.89
N ARG A 54 6.03 -0.05 -1.59
CA ARG A 54 5.48 1.31 -1.62
C ARG A 54 4.70 1.51 -2.90
N ILE A 55 3.42 1.81 -2.78
CA ILE A 55 2.48 1.96 -3.89
C ILE A 55 2.05 3.41 -3.98
N SER A 56 2.57 4.12 -4.98
CA SER A 56 2.24 5.51 -5.26
C SER A 56 1.14 5.59 -6.32
N GLY A 57 0.11 6.38 -6.05
CA GLY A 57 -1.02 6.60 -6.96
C GLY A 57 -1.99 7.63 -6.41
N HIS A 58 -2.99 8.00 -7.19
CA HIS A 58 -4.06 8.89 -6.72
C HIS A 58 -4.91 8.18 -5.66
N GLY A 59 -5.19 8.88 -4.56
CA GLY A 59 -5.95 8.33 -3.44
C GLY A 59 -7.00 9.29 -2.90
N SER A 60 -7.88 8.74 -2.08
CA SER A 60 -8.80 9.48 -1.23
C SER A 60 -9.03 8.72 0.09
N GLN A 61 -9.88 9.28 0.95
CA GLN A 61 -10.37 8.60 2.16
C GLN A 61 -11.20 7.33 1.88
N TYR A 62 -11.49 7.02 0.61
CA TYR A 62 -12.28 5.85 0.21
C TYR A 62 -11.46 4.77 -0.49
N GLY A 63 -10.21 5.06 -0.91
CA GLY A 63 -9.41 4.11 -1.68
C GLY A 63 -8.25 4.74 -2.42
N GLN A 64 -7.61 3.95 -3.28
CA GLN A 64 -6.47 4.38 -4.07
C GLN A 64 -6.41 3.66 -5.42
N PHE A 65 -5.94 4.36 -6.44
CA PHE A 65 -5.56 3.80 -7.73
C PHE A 65 -4.25 3.01 -7.63
N ILE A 66 -4.25 1.82 -8.20
CA ILE A 66 -3.09 0.95 -8.37
C ILE A 66 -2.95 0.67 -9.86
N GLY A 67 -2.14 1.47 -10.54
CA GLY A 67 -2.28 1.59 -11.99
C GLY A 67 -3.66 2.15 -12.35
N GLY A 68 -4.32 1.58 -13.36
CA GLY A 68 -5.68 1.96 -13.75
C GLY A 68 -6.80 1.43 -12.84
N ASP A 69 -6.51 0.57 -11.87
CA ASP A 69 -7.52 -0.05 -11.02
C ASP A 69 -7.79 0.80 -9.78
N TRP A 70 -9.03 1.25 -9.61
CA TRP A 70 -9.49 1.83 -8.35
C TRP A 70 -9.70 0.72 -7.32
N VAL A 71 -8.98 0.76 -6.20
CA VAL A 71 -9.10 -0.22 -5.13
C VAL A 71 -9.69 0.44 -3.88
N CYS A 72 -10.82 -0.10 -3.41
CA CYS A 72 -11.51 0.32 -2.20
C CYS A 72 -12.01 -0.89 -1.40
N ASP A 73 -12.61 -0.64 -0.23
CA ASP A 73 -13.12 -1.69 0.65
C ASP A 73 -14.23 -2.53 0.02
N VAL A 74 -14.98 -1.98 -0.93
CA VAL A 74 -16.09 -2.65 -1.62
C VAL A 74 -15.57 -3.66 -2.64
N ASN A 75 -14.59 -3.27 -3.47
CA ASN A 75 -14.17 -4.06 -4.63
C ASN A 75 -12.82 -4.79 -4.45
N ILE A 76 -12.14 -4.64 -3.31
CA ILE A 76 -10.83 -5.29 -3.06
C ILE A 76 -10.83 -6.80 -3.33
N HIS A 77 -11.97 -7.46 -3.11
CA HIS A 77 -12.15 -8.90 -3.30
C HIS A 77 -12.06 -9.33 -4.78
N GLU A 78 -12.34 -8.43 -5.72
CA GLU A 78 -12.22 -8.69 -7.17
C GLU A 78 -10.77 -9.01 -7.57
N PHE A 79 -9.80 -8.53 -6.78
CA PHE A 79 -8.37 -8.74 -7.01
C PHE A 79 -7.74 -9.84 -6.15
N ALA A 80 -8.55 -10.67 -5.46
CA ALA A 80 -8.09 -11.63 -4.47
C ALA A 80 -6.98 -12.58 -4.97
N LEU A 81 -7.05 -13.04 -6.22
CA LEU A 81 -6.03 -13.90 -6.82
C LEU A 81 -4.68 -13.20 -6.93
N HIS A 82 -4.67 -11.91 -7.23
CA HIS A 82 -3.45 -11.12 -7.35
C HIS A 82 -2.83 -10.81 -5.99
N TRP A 83 -3.66 -10.54 -4.97
CA TRP A 83 -3.18 -10.40 -3.60
C TRP A 83 -2.62 -11.71 -3.03
N ALA A 84 -3.27 -12.83 -3.29
CA ALA A 84 -2.78 -14.15 -2.88
C ALA A 84 -1.43 -14.47 -3.51
N LYS A 85 -1.23 -14.10 -4.78
CA LYS A 85 0.08 -14.21 -5.45
C LYS A 85 1.11 -13.30 -4.78
N LEU A 86 0.77 -12.03 -4.56
CA LEU A 86 1.66 -11.04 -3.96
C LEU A 86 2.12 -11.42 -2.54
N LYS A 87 1.21 -11.97 -1.72
CA LYS A 87 1.47 -12.52 -0.39
C LYS A 87 2.68 -13.44 -0.35
N THR A 88 2.88 -14.27 -1.38
CA THR A 88 3.98 -15.25 -1.41
C THR A 88 5.36 -14.62 -1.48
N TYR A 89 5.46 -13.33 -1.85
CA TYR A 89 6.73 -12.62 -2.00
C TYR A 89 7.13 -11.84 -0.75
N PHE A 90 6.24 -11.58 0.20
CA PHE A 90 6.61 -10.85 1.42
C PHE A 90 7.46 -11.69 2.37
N ASP A 91 8.36 -11.01 3.08
CA ASP A 91 9.01 -11.56 4.26
C ASP A 91 7.96 -11.64 5.40
N PRO A 92 7.70 -12.82 5.99
CA PRO A 92 6.69 -12.97 7.04
C PRO A 92 7.06 -12.29 8.36
N SER A 93 8.34 -11.95 8.59
CA SER A 93 8.84 -11.34 9.82
C SER A 93 8.82 -9.81 9.79
N CYS A 94 8.95 -9.20 8.61
CA CYS A 94 9.14 -7.76 8.49
C CYS A 94 8.48 -7.10 7.26
N GLY A 95 7.72 -7.85 6.46
CA GLY A 95 7.01 -7.32 5.30
C GLY A 95 6.02 -6.21 5.67
N LEU A 96 5.90 -5.22 4.78
CA LEU A 96 5.04 -4.05 4.94
C LEU A 96 4.55 -3.58 3.56
N VAL A 97 3.31 -3.10 3.51
CA VAL A 97 2.83 -2.31 2.37
C VAL A 97 2.57 -0.88 2.81
N THR A 98 3.03 0.07 2.01
CA THR A 98 2.80 1.50 2.21
C THR A 98 2.00 2.04 1.02
N MET A 99 0.78 2.47 1.31
CA MET A 99 -0.14 3.12 0.38
C MET A 99 0.13 4.62 0.43
N GLU A 100 0.63 5.19 -0.65
CA GLU A 100 1.06 6.59 -0.68
C GLU A 100 0.02 7.54 -1.26
N GLY A 101 -1.18 7.06 -1.59
CA GLY A 101 -2.25 7.93 -2.09
C GLY A 101 -2.75 8.92 -1.04
N CYS A 102 -3.17 10.09 -1.52
CA CYS A 102 -3.73 11.14 -0.66
C CYS A 102 -4.84 10.60 0.26
N LYS A 103 -4.70 10.83 1.57
CA LYS A 103 -5.70 10.46 2.60
C LYS A 103 -6.05 8.97 2.67
N VAL A 104 -5.32 8.07 2.03
CA VAL A 104 -5.63 6.63 2.03
C VAL A 104 -5.55 6.01 3.43
N GLY A 105 -4.80 6.63 4.35
CA GLY A 105 -4.81 6.30 5.78
C GLY A 105 -6.17 6.44 6.45
N GLN A 106 -7.14 7.12 5.83
CA GLN A 106 -8.52 7.20 6.33
C GLN A 106 -9.41 6.06 5.82
N ALA A 107 -8.97 5.29 4.82
CA ALA A 107 -9.69 4.16 4.25
C ALA A 107 -9.42 2.86 5.05
N GLU A 108 -9.75 2.85 6.34
CA GLU A 108 -9.28 1.82 7.28
C GLU A 108 -9.74 0.41 6.91
N LEU A 109 -10.98 0.26 6.42
CA LEU A 109 -11.49 -1.03 5.96
C LEU A 109 -10.71 -1.57 4.77
N LEU A 110 -10.26 -0.70 3.86
CA LEU A 110 -9.38 -1.10 2.77
C LEU A 110 -8.04 -1.61 3.34
N LEU A 111 -7.41 -0.87 4.25
CA LEU A 111 -6.12 -1.25 4.83
C LEU A 111 -6.20 -2.59 5.60
N VAL A 112 -7.26 -2.80 6.38
CA VAL A 112 -7.52 -4.06 7.10
C VAL A 112 -7.70 -5.21 6.12
N LYS A 113 -8.60 -5.08 5.14
CA LYS A 113 -8.86 -6.15 4.16
C LYS A 113 -7.62 -6.47 3.33
N MET A 114 -6.88 -5.45 2.92
CA MET A 114 -5.63 -5.63 2.17
C MET A 114 -4.58 -6.35 3.01
N SER A 115 -4.44 -5.98 4.29
CA SER A 115 -3.55 -6.68 5.22
C SER A 115 -3.94 -8.15 5.39
N HIS A 116 -5.23 -8.45 5.48
CA HIS A 116 -5.71 -9.82 5.55
C HIS A 116 -5.33 -10.64 4.31
N TYR A 117 -5.51 -10.08 3.11
CA TYR A 117 -5.11 -10.76 1.87
C TYR A 117 -3.60 -10.96 1.76
N LEU A 118 -2.80 -9.96 2.14
CA LEU A 118 -1.36 -9.97 1.97
C LEU A 118 -0.60 -10.67 3.10
N GLY A 119 -1.23 -10.85 4.27
CA GLY A 119 -0.58 -11.44 5.44
C GLY A 119 0.52 -10.57 6.05
N VAL A 120 0.54 -9.27 5.74
CA VAL A 120 1.49 -8.28 6.25
C VAL A 120 0.76 -7.00 6.64
N PRO A 121 1.32 -6.17 7.54
CA PRO A 121 0.79 -4.84 7.81
C PRO A 121 0.66 -4.00 6.54
N VAL A 122 -0.39 -3.18 6.50
CA VAL A 122 -0.60 -2.17 5.46
C VAL A 122 -0.76 -0.82 6.14
N ARG A 123 -0.01 0.19 5.69
CA ARG A 123 -0.14 1.57 6.17
C ARG A 123 -0.52 2.53 5.07
N GLY A 124 -1.14 3.62 5.46
CA GLY A 124 -1.39 4.77 4.61
C GLY A 124 -1.36 6.06 5.40
N PHE A 125 -1.30 7.19 4.71
CA PHE A 125 -1.24 8.50 5.35
C PHE A 125 -2.58 9.23 5.31
N ARG A 126 -2.88 9.99 6.37
CA ARG A 126 -4.21 10.58 6.58
C ARG A 126 -4.38 11.95 5.95
N THR A 127 -3.33 12.53 5.39
CA THR A 127 -3.34 13.88 4.84
C THR A 127 -2.92 13.87 3.36
N PHE A 128 -2.80 15.03 2.73
CA PHE A 128 -2.39 15.13 1.34
C PHE A 128 -0.94 14.67 1.17
N GLN A 129 -0.63 14.11 -0.01
CA GLN A 129 0.75 13.80 -0.37
C GLN A 129 1.61 15.05 -0.24
N ASN A 130 2.76 14.89 0.42
CA ASN A 130 3.75 15.94 0.57
C ASN A 130 4.90 15.63 -0.38
N ASP A 131 4.84 16.23 -1.57
CA ASP A 131 5.82 15.99 -2.64
C ASP A 131 7.26 16.37 -2.26
N PHE A 132 7.45 17.16 -1.20
CA PHE A 132 8.77 17.57 -0.72
C PHE A 132 9.35 16.62 0.33
N ILE A 133 8.51 15.91 1.10
CA ILE A 133 8.93 14.98 2.16
C ILE A 133 7.98 13.76 2.17
N PRO A 134 8.21 12.77 1.28
CA PRO A 134 7.46 11.52 1.30
C PRO A 134 7.63 10.80 2.64
N GLY A 135 6.53 10.35 3.24
CA GLY A 135 6.47 9.79 4.60
C GLY A 135 6.13 10.81 5.70
N ASP A 136 6.12 12.11 5.42
CA ASP A 136 5.65 13.17 6.33
C ASP A 136 4.34 13.82 5.83
N GLU A 137 3.46 13.01 5.26
CA GLU A 137 2.13 13.40 4.80
C GLU A 137 1.15 13.58 5.97
N GLY A 138 1.60 13.76 7.21
CA GLY A 138 0.72 14.06 8.34
C GLY A 138 -0.18 12.88 8.79
N GLY A 139 0.27 12.19 9.81
CA GLY A 139 -0.48 11.11 10.48
C GLY A 139 -0.55 9.81 9.67
N GLU A 140 -0.21 8.71 10.32
CA GLU A 140 -0.21 7.36 9.75
C GLU A 140 -1.44 6.60 10.24
N THR A 141 -1.97 5.71 9.41
CA THR A 141 -2.80 4.61 9.89
C THR A 141 -2.20 3.33 9.38
N ARG A 142 -1.87 2.43 10.30
CA ARG A 142 -1.25 1.14 10.03
C ARG A 142 -2.15 0.05 10.55
N CYS A 143 -2.57 -0.85 9.67
CA CYS A 143 -3.47 -1.93 10.00
C CYS A 143 -2.80 -3.29 9.83
N ILE A 144 -3.13 -4.22 10.73
CA ILE A 144 -2.71 -5.62 10.65
C ILE A 144 -3.89 -6.55 10.99
N TYR A 145 -4.30 -7.35 10.01
CA TYR A 145 -5.41 -8.33 10.05
C TYR A 145 -6.80 -7.79 10.42
N TYR A 146 -6.94 -7.25 11.62
CA TYR A 146 -8.15 -6.68 12.18
C TYR A 146 -7.85 -5.33 12.85
N SER A 147 -6.70 -5.15 13.50
CA SER A 147 -6.43 -3.93 14.26
C SER A 147 -5.78 -2.83 13.42
N CYS A 148 -5.99 -1.57 13.79
CA CYS A 148 -5.30 -0.41 13.24
C CYS A 148 -4.69 0.44 14.35
N THR A 149 -3.49 0.95 14.14
CA THR A 149 -2.88 2.00 14.96
C THR A 149 -2.86 3.30 14.18
N ARG A 150 -3.18 4.41 14.84
CA ARG A 150 -3.16 5.74 14.23
C ARG A 150 -2.05 6.56 14.87
N THR A 151 -1.31 7.29 14.09
CA THR A 151 -0.44 8.35 14.60
C THR A 151 -0.95 9.68 14.07
N THR A 152 -0.97 10.70 14.91
CA THR A 152 -1.02 12.11 14.50
C THR A 152 0.39 12.67 14.67
N LYS A 153 0.77 13.75 13.97
CA LYS A 153 2.10 14.37 14.10
C LYS A 153 2.47 14.52 15.59
N GLY A 154 3.43 13.72 16.05
CA GLY A 154 3.94 13.74 17.43
C GLY A 154 3.26 12.84 18.47
N HIS A 155 2.15 12.15 18.16
CA HIS A 155 1.44 11.30 19.13
C HIS A 155 0.84 10.03 18.49
N THR A 156 1.16 8.86 19.05
CA THR A 156 0.52 7.58 18.71
C THR A 156 -0.82 7.48 19.45
N LEU A 157 -1.92 7.42 18.71
CA LEU A 157 -3.24 7.06 19.23
C LEU A 157 -3.50 5.59 18.89
N TYR A 158 -3.42 4.73 19.90
CA TYR A 158 -3.90 3.36 19.78
C TYR A 158 -5.43 3.40 19.72
N ASP A 159 -6.03 3.02 18.59
CA ASP A 159 -7.49 2.85 18.51
C ASP A 159 -7.79 1.35 18.42
N GLU A 160 -7.89 0.74 19.59
CA GLU A 160 -8.29 -0.67 19.77
C GLU A 160 -9.79 -0.91 19.49
N ASN A 161 -10.56 0.13 19.14
CA ASN A 161 -12.00 0.04 18.89
C ASN A 161 -12.40 0.03 17.42
N ALA A 162 -11.46 0.06 16.47
CA ALA A 162 -11.77 -0.05 15.04
C ALA A 162 -12.33 -1.44 14.65
N THR A 163 -12.40 -2.41 15.56
CA THR A 163 -12.67 -3.84 15.26
C THR A 163 -13.96 -4.46 15.77
N ASN A 164 -14.77 -3.78 16.59
CA ASN A 164 -15.87 -4.46 17.30
C ASN A 164 -17.11 -4.80 16.44
N GLY A 165 -17.00 -4.87 15.11
CA GLY A 165 -18.13 -5.11 14.21
C GLY A 165 -17.90 -6.01 12.99
N PHE A 166 -16.73 -6.64 12.83
CA PHE A 166 -16.44 -7.42 11.61
C PHE A 166 -16.62 -8.92 11.82
N SER A 167 -17.77 -9.44 11.38
CA SER A 167 -17.95 -10.86 11.02
C SER A 167 -17.64 -11.02 9.53
N PHE A 168 -16.63 -11.85 9.20
CA PHE A 168 -16.31 -12.26 7.83
C PHE A 168 -17.25 -13.36 7.35
#